data_AF-A0A7W0Q5X0-F1
#
_entry.id   AF-A0A7W0Q5X0-F1
#
_cell.length_a   1.000
_cell.length_b   1.000
_cell.length_c   1.000
_cell.angle_alpha   90.00
_cell.angle_beta   90.00
_cell.angle_gamma   90.00
#
_symmetry.space_group_name_H-M   'P 1'
#
loop_
_entity.id
_entity.type
_entity.pdbx_description
1 polymer ?
#
loop_
_entity_poly.entity_id
_entity_poly.type
_entity_poly.pdbx_seq_one_letter_code
_entity_poly.pdbx_strand_id
1 'polypeptide(L)'
;MPNYSKLHDLISHRVTIEYDTGARITGYLASCQPSSGPVEFVVMSEAKLIDSRGRVLRELAELTLCPNVLTTIALDEGPRGRDPRPGVGDLRTT
;
A
#
# COMPACT_ATOMS: atom_id res chain seq x y z
N MET A 1 8.81 3.72 -19.10
CA MET A 1 8.65 3.97 -17.65
C MET A 1 7.60 5.06 -17.46
N PRO A 2 6.74 4.96 -16.43
CA PRO A 2 5.86 6.05 -16.06
C PRO A 2 6.70 7.29 -15.77
N ASN A 3 6.30 8.45 -16.31
CA ASN A 3 7.01 9.70 -16.06
C ASN A 3 6.51 10.33 -14.76
N TYR A 4 7.25 10.13 -13.67
CA TYR A 4 6.96 10.69 -12.36
C TYR A 4 7.43 12.14 -12.17
N SER A 5 8.02 12.77 -13.20
CA SER A 5 8.51 14.16 -13.12
C SER A 5 7.42 15.14 -12.72
N LYS A 6 6.16 14.83 -13.04
CA LYS A 6 5.00 15.66 -12.75
C LYS A 6 4.48 15.53 -11.32
N LEU A 7 4.95 14.56 -10.53
CA LEU A 7 4.47 14.40 -9.14
C LEU A 7 4.85 15.60 -8.27
N HIS A 8 6.03 16.19 -8.48
CA HIS A 8 6.43 17.42 -7.79
C HIS A 8 5.44 18.58 -8.04
N ASP A 9 4.91 18.68 -9.26
CA ASP A 9 3.93 19.71 -9.64
C ASP A 9 2.56 19.51 -8.96
N LEU A 10 2.28 18.29 -8.48
CA LEU A 10 1.01 17.92 -7.84
C LEU A 10 1.02 18.13 -6.33
N ILE A 11 2.11 18.63 -5.73
CA ILE A 11 2.13 18.96 -4.30
C ILE A 11 0.98 19.93 -3.99
N SER A 12 0.34 19.73 -2.83
CA SER A 12 -0.88 20.41 -2.38
C SER A 12 -2.15 20.14 -3.21
N HIS A 13 -2.09 19.30 -4.24
CA HIS A 13 -3.29 18.87 -4.98
C HIS A 13 -3.92 17.65 -4.34
N ARG A 14 -5.26 17.57 -4.40
CA ARG A 14 -5.98 16.33 -4.10
C ARG A 14 -5.80 15.37 -5.27
N VAL A 15 -5.23 14.20 -5.01
CA VAL A 15 -4.95 13.17 -6.01
C VAL A 15 -5.68 11.87 -5.66
N THR A 16 -5.91 11.06 -6.70
CA THR A 16 -6.36 9.67 -6.57
C THR A 16 -5.31 8.77 -7.21
N ILE A 17 -4.81 7.81 -6.44
CA ILE A 17 -3.92 6.75 -6.91
C ILE A 17 -4.77 5.50 -7.06
N GLU A 18 -4.86 4.97 -8.29
CA GLU A 18 -5.59 3.75 -8.59
C GLU A 18 -4.61 2.58 -8.76
N TYR A 19 -4.96 1.44 -8.17
CA TYR A 19 -4.21 0.19 -8.29
C TYR A 19 -4.90 -0.76 -9.27
N ASP A 20 -4.14 -1.68 -9.85
CA ASP A 20 -4.63 -2.74 -10.75
C ASP A 20 -5.68 -3.65 -10.09
N THR A 21 -5.61 -3.84 -8.77
CA THR A 21 -6.65 -4.50 -7.95
C THR A 21 -8.00 -3.78 -7.95
N GLY A 22 -8.06 -2.55 -8.47
CA GLY A 22 -9.21 -1.65 -8.39
C GLY A 22 -9.30 -0.86 -7.09
N ALA A 23 -8.41 -1.12 -6.11
CA ALA A 23 -8.32 -0.30 -4.91
C ALA A 23 -7.80 1.12 -5.25
N ARG A 24 -8.12 2.09 -4.39
CA ARG A 24 -7.73 3.48 -4.56
C ARG A 24 -7.26 4.11 -3.27
N ILE A 25 -6.36 5.07 -3.38
CA ILE A 25 -6.02 6.00 -2.30
C ILE A 25 -6.34 7.41 -2.76
N THR A 26 -7.12 8.15 -1.96
CA THR A 26 -7.44 9.56 -2.22
C THR A 26 -6.93 10.43 -1.08
N GLY A 27 -6.37 11.59 -1.36
CA GLY A 27 -5.86 12.52 -0.34
C GLY A 27 -5.09 13.66 -1.00
N TYR A 28 -4.47 14.53 -0.23
CA TYR A 28 -3.61 15.59 -0.76
C TYR A 28 -2.17 15.11 -0.85
N LEU A 29 -1.49 15.35 -1.97
CA LEU A 29 -0.06 15.08 -2.08
C LEU A 29 0.71 16.11 -1.25
N ALA A 30 1.31 15.69 -0.14
CA ALA A 30 2.00 16.59 0.79
C ALA A 30 3.46 16.82 0.42
N SER A 31 4.17 15.77 0.00
CA SER A 31 5.57 15.87 -0.45
C SER A 31 6.00 14.66 -1.30
N CYS A 32 7.13 14.81 -1.99
CA CYS A 32 7.83 13.72 -2.67
C CYS A 32 9.16 13.44 -1.96
N GLN A 33 9.60 12.18 -1.98
CA GLN A 33 10.88 11.75 -1.42
C GLN A 33 11.67 10.95 -2.48
N PRO A 34 12.94 11.30 -2.75
CA PRO A 34 13.63 12.52 -2.28
C PRO A 34 12.94 13.81 -2.74
N SER A 35 13.20 14.92 -2.03
CA SER A 35 12.57 16.23 -2.29
C SER A 35 12.96 16.85 -3.63
N SER A 36 13.99 16.32 -4.29
CA SER A 36 14.39 16.68 -5.65
C SER A 36 14.92 15.45 -6.38
N GLY A 37 14.81 15.44 -7.71
CA GLY A 37 15.18 14.30 -8.53
C GLY A 37 14.06 13.26 -8.68
N PRO A 38 14.41 12.00 -9.05
CA PRO A 38 13.44 10.94 -9.26
C PRO A 38 12.63 10.66 -7.99
N VAL A 39 11.31 10.68 -8.10
CA VAL A 39 10.40 10.41 -6.97
C VAL A 39 10.36 8.90 -6.71
N GLU A 40 10.70 8.51 -5.48
CA GLU A 40 10.63 7.12 -5.02
C GLU A 40 9.42 6.89 -4.12
N PHE A 41 9.11 7.86 -3.25
CA PHE A 41 7.94 7.83 -2.37
C PHE A 41 7.18 9.15 -2.42
N VAL A 42 5.91 9.07 -2.07
CA VAL A 42 5.06 10.23 -1.84
C VAL A 42 4.48 10.16 -0.44
N VAL A 43 4.31 11.33 0.17
CA VAL A 43 3.56 11.49 1.41
C VAL A 43 2.22 12.10 1.06
N MET A 44 1.13 11.50 1.53
CA MET A 44 -0.22 12.01 1.38
C MET A 44 -0.81 12.42 2.72
N SER A 45 -1.50 13.56 2.78
CA SER A 45 -2.32 13.94 3.94
C SER A 45 -3.81 13.68 3.69
N GLU A 46 -4.55 13.46 4.77
CA GLU A 46 -5.99 13.14 4.75
C GLU A 46 -6.32 11.97 3.80
N ALA A 47 -5.48 10.94 3.86
CA ALA A 47 -5.56 9.80 2.96
C ALA A 47 -6.74 8.89 3.34
N LYS A 48 -7.52 8.49 2.33
CA LYS A 48 -8.56 7.47 2.43
C LYS A 48 -8.17 6.27 1.58
N LEU A 49 -8.15 5.10 2.20
CA LEU A 49 -7.99 3.81 1.52
C LEU A 49 -9.37 3.32 1.14
N ILE A 50 -9.57 3.08 -0.16
CA ILE A 50 -10.84 2.68 -0.75
C ILE A 50 -10.65 1.34 -1.44
N ASP A 51 -11.48 0.36 -1.12
CA ASP A 51 -11.42 -0.95 -1.79
C ASP A 51 -11.98 -0.90 -3.21
N SER A 52 -11.83 -2.00 -3.95
CA SER A 52 -12.34 -2.12 -5.33
C SER A 52 -13.86 -2.05 -5.48
N ARG A 53 -14.60 -2.08 -4.36
CA ARG A 53 -16.06 -1.88 -4.32
C ARG A 53 -16.44 -0.45 -3.94
N GLY A 54 -15.47 0.45 -3.80
CA GLY A 54 -15.69 1.85 -3.44
C GLY A 54 -15.90 2.09 -1.94
N ARG A 55 -15.65 1.10 -1.08
CA ARG A 55 -15.82 1.26 0.37
C ARG A 55 -14.55 1.84 0.98
N VAL A 56 -14.71 2.86 1.82
CA VAL A 56 -13.60 3.39 2.62
C VAL A 56 -13.25 2.36 3.69
N LEU A 57 -12.05 1.79 3.60
CA LEU A 57 -11.53 0.83 4.57
C LEU A 57 -10.91 1.55 5.77
N ARG A 58 -10.23 2.68 5.52
CA ARG A 58 -9.50 3.42 6.54
C ARG A 58 -9.28 4.87 6.11
N GLU A 59 -9.29 5.76 7.07
CA GLU A 59 -8.80 7.14 6.94
C GLU A 59 -7.52 7.29 7.76
N LEU A 60 -6.55 8.01 7.21
CA LEU A 60 -5.22 8.24 7.78
C LEU A 60 -4.92 9.73 7.69
N ALA A 61 -4.43 10.32 8.77
CA ALA A 61 -3.99 11.71 8.76
C ALA A 61 -2.81 11.91 7.79
N GLU A 62 -1.89 10.94 7.75
CA GLU A 62 -0.73 10.91 6.87
C GLU A 62 -0.45 9.48 6.39
N LEU A 63 -0.02 9.33 5.14
CA LEU A 63 0.37 8.05 4.54
C LEU A 63 1.54 8.25 3.58
N THR A 64 2.65 7.58 3.87
CA THR A 64 3.78 7.45 2.93
C THR A 64 3.65 6.18 2.10
N LEU A 65 3.82 6.27 0.79
CA LEU A 65 3.72 5.13 -0.12
C LEU A 65 4.59 5.29 -1.36
N CYS A 66 4.96 4.17 -1.99
CA CYS A 66 5.62 4.18 -3.30
C CYS A 66 4.54 4.32 -4.39
N PRO A 67 4.61 5.32 -5.27
CA PRO A 67 3.64 5.52 -6.34
C PRO A 67 3.78 4.51 -7.49
N ASN A 68 4.84 3.70 -7.49
CA ASN A 68 5.08 2.69 -8.53
C ASN A 68 4.79 1.27 -8.01
N VAL A 69 4.18 0.47 -8.87
CA VAL A 69 3.65 -0.85 -8.55
C VAL A 69 4.81 -1.82 -8.30
N LEU A 70 4.74 -2.52 -7.16
CA LEU A 70 5.55 -3.66 -6.71
C LEU A 70 6.47 -4.27 -7.80
N THR A 71 7.77 -3.93 -7.78
CA THR A 71 8.74 -4.52 -8.73
C THR A 71 9.23 -5.90 -8.29
N THR A 72 9.18 -6.18 -6.98
CA THR A 72 9.58 -7.46 -6.39
C THR A 72 8.94 -7.62 -5.02
N ILE A 73 8.62 -8.85 -4.62
CA ILE A 73 8.28 -9.22 -3.23
C ILE A 73 9.28 -10.27 -2.76
N ALA A 74 10.01 -9.97 -1.69
CA ALA A 74 10.91 -10.90 -1.03
C ALA A 74 10.41 -11.14 0.41
N LEU A 75 10.39 -12.40 0.82
CA LEU A 75 10.04 -12.84 2.18
C LEU A 75 11.35 -13.04 2.95
N ASP A 76 11.65 -12.13 3.88
CA ASP A 76 12.85 -12.26 4.72
C ASP A 76 12.62 -13.24 5.89
N GLU A 77 11.39 -13.34 6.42
CA GLU A 77 10.98 -14.34 7.41
C GLU A 77 9.49 -14.71 7.24
N GLY A 78 9.15 -15.97 7.52
CA GLY A 78 7.77 -16.46 7.53
C GLY A 78 6.93 -15.94 8.71
N PRO A 79 5.61 -16.16 8.72
CA PRO A 79 4.74 -15.68 9.79
C PRO A 79 5.20 -16.19 11.16
N ARG A 80 5.59 -15.29 12.05
CA ARG A 80 5.85 -15.66 13.45
C ARG A 80 4.52 -15.96 14.14
N GLY A 81 4.37 -17.19 14.64
CA GLY A 81 3.31 -17.54 15.60
C GLY A 81 2.14 -18.40 15.10
N ARG A 82 2.22 -19.09 13.96
CA ARG A 82 1.29 -20.21 13.72
C ARG A 82 1.81 -21.45 14.43
N ASP A 83 1.43 -21.61 15.69
CA ASP A 83 1.58 -22.89 16.38
C ASP A 83 0.71 -23.92 15.65
N PRO A 84 1.27 -24.97 15.02
CA PRO A 84 0.45 -26.05 14.50
C PRO A 84 -0.12 -26.79 15.70
N ARG A 85 -1.35 -26.42 16.10
CA ARG A 85 -2.15 -27.27 16.98
C ARG A 85 -2.04 -28.71 16.45
N PRO A 86 -1.59 -29.69 17.25
CA PRO A 86 -1.60 -31.08 16.83
C PRO A 86 -3.05 -31.42 16.47
N GLY A 87 -3.26 -31.87 15.24
CA GLY A 87 -4.57 -32.32 14.80
C GLY A 87 -5.08 -33.39 15.76
N VAL A 88 -6.24 -33.12 16.36
CA VAL A 88 -7.06 -34.16 16.96
C VAL A 88 -7.52 -35.07 15.84
N GLY A 89 -7.11 -36.34 15.89
CA GLY A 89 -7.73 -37.42 15.13
C GLY A 89 -6.77 -38.22 14.28
N ASP A 90 -6.35 -39.37 14.80
CA ASP A 90 -6.51 -40.61 14.05
C ASP A 90 -6.84 -41.74 15.03
N LEU A 91 -8.10 -42.19 14.97
CA LEU A 91 -8.50 -43.50 15.47
C LEU A 91 -7.68 -44.55 14.72
N ARG A 92 -6.96 -45.41 15.46
CA ARG A 92 -6.71 -46.78 15.02
C ARG A 92 -6.91 -47.76 16.16
N THR A 93 -8.01 -48.47 16.03
CA THR A 93 -8.30 -49.84 16.45
C THR A 93 -7.04 -50.70 16.54
N THR A 94 -6.77 -51.27 17.72
CA THR A 94 -6.81 -52.72 18.06
C THR A 94 -6.28 -52.91 19.46
#